data_AF-V4BBM7-F1
#
_entry.id   AF-V4BBM7-F1
#
_cell.length_a   1.000
_cell.length_b   1.000
_cell.length_c   1.000
_cell.angle_alpha   90.00
_cell.angle_beta   90.00
_cell.angle_gamma   90.00
#
_symmetry.space_group_name_H-M   'P 1'
#
loop_
_entity.id
_entity.type
_entity.pdbx_description
1 polymer ?
#
loop_
_entity_poly.entity_id
_entity_poly.type
_entity_poly.pdbx_seq_one_letter_code
_entity_poly.pdbx_strand_id
1 'polypeptide(L)' 'ISDRLYDPMTLRCNNIGGSKPKVATPGVVTKIEMLKRENPTMFAWEIRDRLLEDSICQPSNVPSVSSINRILRN' A
#
# COMPACT_ATOMS: atom_id res chain seq x y z
N ILE A 1 -40.66 19.13 13.20
CA ILE A 1 -39.71 19.92 12.39
C ILE A 1 -38.64 20.43 13.34
N SER A 2 -37.52 19.72 13.44
CA SER A 2 -36.25 20.18 14.02
C SER A 2 -35.21 19.18 13.55
N ASP A 3 -34.01 19.52 13.15
CA ASP A 3 -33.41 20.73 12.60
C ASP A 3 -32.12 20.18 11.98
N ARG A 4 -31.90 20.44 10.70
CA ARG A 4 -30.66 20.05 10.02
C ARG A 4 -29.59 21.05 10.44
N LEU A 5 -28.60 20.64 11.25
CA LEU A 5 -27.21 21.08 11.10
C LEU A 5 -26.31 20.39 12.14
N TYR A 6 -25.42 19.50 11.71
CA TYR A 6 -24.03 19.53 12.16
C TYR A 6 -23.14 18.73 11.19
N ASP A 7 -22.52 19.50 10.29
CA ASP A 7 -21.17 19.37 9.75
C ASP A 7 -20.70 18.13 8.94
N PRO A 8 -20.28 18.33 7.67
CA PRO A 8 -19.66 17.32 6.83
C PRO A 8 -18.18 17.13 7.22
N MET A 9 -17.92 16.40 8.30
CA MET A 9 -16.64 15.68 8.47
C MET A 9 -16.66 14.34 7.72
N THR A 10 -17.18 14.36 6.49
CA THR A 10 -17.20 13.25 5.53
C THR A 10 -15.86 13.11 4.80
N LEU A 11 -14.75 13.06 5.55
CA LEU A 11 -13.39 12.94 4.96
C LEU A 11 -12.52 11.90 5.66
N ARG A 12 -13.12 10.77 6.04
CA ARG A 12 -12.39 9.50 6.13
C ARG A 12 -13.14 8.38 5.40
N CYS A 13 -13.50 8.64 4.15
CA CYS A 13 -13.56 7.56 3.18
C CYS A 13 -12.14 7.03 2.99
N ASN A 14 -11.79 5.94 3.66
CA ASN A 14 -11.44 4.74 2.89
C ASN A 14 -11.66 3.49 3.74
N ASN A 15 -12.85 2.92 3.59
CA ASN A 15 -13.14 1.57 4.00
C ASN A 15 -12.47 0.61 3.01
N ILE A 16 -11.23 0.17 3.28
CA ILE A 16 -10.58 -0.95 2.58
C ILE A 16 -9.70 -1.64 3.64
N GLY A 17 -10.04 -2.80 4.19
CA GLY A 17 -10.52 -3.98 3.50
C GLY A 17 -9.31 -4.88 3.23
N GLY A 18 -9.38 -6.14 3.68
CA GLY A 18 -8.48 -7.19 3.23
C GLY A 18 -7.65 -7.83 4.33
N SER A 19 -8.22 -8.90 4.92
CA SER A 19 -7.43 -10.01 5.46
C SER A 19 -6.38 -10.42 4.42
N LYS A 20 -5.12 -10.05 4.63
CA LYS A 20 -4.05 -10.33 3.67
C LYS A 20 -3.93 -11.84 3.42
N PRO A 21 -3.92 -12.30 2.16
CA PRO A 21 -3.69 -13.70 1.85
C PRO A 21 -2.26 -14.07 2.29
N LYS A 22 -2.17 -15.03 3.21
CA LYS A 22 -0.93 -15.61 3.71
C LYS A 22 -0.24 -16.40 2.58
N VAL A 23 0.57 -15.77 1.71
CA VAL A 23 1.50 -16.55 0.84
C VAL A 23 2.65 -15.75 0.21
N ALA A 24 2.61 -14.41 0.17
CA ALA A 24 3.79 -13.60 -0.11
C ALA A 24 4.32 -13.06 1.22
N THR A 25 5.65 -13.07 1.43
CA THR A 25 6.31 -12.62 2.66
C THR A 25 5.59 -11.39 3.24
N PRO A 26 4.86 -11.51 4.36
CA PRO A 26 3.86 -10.51 4.75
C PRO A 26 4.48 -9.12 4.99
N GLY A 27 5.77 -9.07 5.33
CA GLY A 27 6.53 -7.82 5.47
C GLY A 27 6.67 -7.02 4.17
N VAL A 28 6.92 -7.69 3.03
CA VAL A 28 7.17 -7.04 1.74
C VAL A 28 5.91 -6.36 1.22
N VAL A 29 4.79 -7.09 1.19
CA VAL A 29 3.49 -6.58 0.74
C VAL A 29 3.06 -5.39 1.60
N THR A 30 3.22 -5.51 2.92
CA THR A 30 2.88 -4.43 3.86
C THR A 30 3.73 -3.19 3.66
N LYS A 31 5.04 -3.35 3.43
CA LYS A 31 5.93 -2.22 3.15
C LYS A 31 5.58 -1.55 1.81
N ILE A 32 5.27 -2.31 0.76
CA ILE A 32 4.84 -1.79 -0.55
C ILE A 32 3.60 -0.90 -0.41
N GLU A 33 2.57 -1.40 0.28
CA GLU A 33 1.34 -0.63 0.49
C GLU A 33 1.57 0.61 1.37
N MET A 34 2.39 0.49 2.41
CA MET A 34 2.74 1.60 3.29
C MET A 34 3.47 2.71 2.51
N LEU A 35 4.49 2.36 1.73
CA LEU A 35 5.25 3.30 0.91
C LEU A 35 4.36 4.03 -0.10
N LYS A 36 3.46 3.30 -0.77
CA LYS A 36 2.53 3.91 -1.73
C LYS A 36 1.45 4.77 -1.06
N ARG A 37 1.05 4.42 0.16
CA ARG A 37 0.08 5.18 0.96
C ARG A 37 0.68 6.47 1.50
N GLU A 38 1.94 6.42 1.94
CA GLU A 38 2.68 7.59 2.38
C GLU A 38 3.00 8.52 1.20
N ASN A 39 3.42 7.94 0.06
CA ASN A 39 3.82 8.65 -1.13
C ASN A 39 3.10 8.09 -2.38
N PRO A 40 1.88 8.56 -2.72
CA PRO A 40 1.14 8.05 -3.88
C PRO A 40 1.79 8.38 -5.22
N THR A 41 2.71 9.35 -5.25
CA THR A 41 3.53 9.68 -6.43
C THR A 41 4.65 8.67 -6.68
N MET A 42 5.03 7.88 -5.68
CA MET A 42 6.14 6.91 -5.78
C MET A 42 5.84 5.82 -6.79
N PHE A 43 6.74 5.60 -7.74
CA PHE A 43 6.61 4.57 -8.77
C PHE A 43 6.98 3.19 -8.26
N ALA A 44 6.49 2.15 -8.94
CA ALA A 44 6.74 0.76 -8.53
C ALA A 44 8.23 0.37 -8.58
N TRP A 45 9.02 0.97 -9.47
CA TRP A 45 10.47 0.77 -9.50
C TRP A 45 11.18 1.46 -8.32
N GLU A 46 10.66 2.59 -7.84
CA GLU A 46 11.18 3.27 -6.63
C GLU A 46 10.86 2.44 -5.39
N ILE A 47 9.64 1.88 -5.30
CA ILE A 47 9.27 0.95 -4.22
C ILE A 47 10.22 -0.26 -4.20
N ARG A 48 10.56 -0.82 -5.37
CA ARG A 48 11.55 -1.91 -5.48
C ARG A 48 12.90 -1.50 -4.89
N ASP A 49 13.38 -0.31 -5.22
CA ASP A 49 14.66 0.20 -4.72
C ASP A 49 14.62 0.41 -3.21
N ARG A 50 13.54 1.01 -2.69
CA ARG A 50 13.30 1.15 -1.25
C ARG A 50 13.29 -0.18 -0.51
N LEU A 51 12.70 -1.24 -1.09
CA LEU A 51 12.69 -2.57 -0.48
C LEU A 51 14.09 -3.19 -0.36
N LEU A 52 14.99 -2.86 -1.29
CA LEU A 52 16.39 -3.27 -1.24
C LEU A 52 17.19 -2.42 -0.24
N GLU A 53 16.97 -1.10 -0.24
CA GLU A 53 17.61 -0.15 0.68
C GLU A 53 17.26 -0.46 2.15
N ASP A 54 15.99 -0.73 2.43
CA ASP A 54 15.48 -1.09 3.77
C ASP A 54 15.84 -2.54 4.15
N SER A 55 16.54 -3.27 3.27
CA SER A 55 16.93 -4.69 3.43
C SER A 55 15.75 -5.63 3.73
N ILE A 56 14.53 -5.22 3.36
CA ILE A 56 13.30 -6.02 3.48
C ILE A 56 13.36 -7.21 2.50
N CYS A 57 13.90 -6.97 1.31
CA CYS A 57 14.09 -7.96 0.25
C CYS A 57 15.56 -8.07 -0.14
N GLN A 58 15.97 -9.27 -0.52
CA GLN A 58 17.22 -9.50 -1.24
C GLN A 58 16.99 -9.31 -2.75
N PRO A 59 18.03 -8.99 -3.55
CA PRO A 59 17.89 -8.87 -5.01
C PRO A 59 17.41 -10.16 -5.69
N SER A 60 17.59 -11.31 -5.05
CA SER A 60 17.06 -12.61 -5.51
C SER A 60 15.57 -12.82 -5.20
N ASN A 61 15.03 -12.11 -4.21
CA ASN A 61 13.65 -12.30 -3.71
C ASN A 61 12.79 -11.03 -3.81
N VAL A 62 13.33 -9.95 -4.39
CA VAL A 62 12.60 -8.71 -4.60
C VAL A 62 11.57 -8.91 -5.72
N PRO A 63 10.31 -8.50 -5.52
CA PRO A 63 9.30 -8.63 -6.56
C PRO A 63 9.64 -7.73 -7.76
N SER A 64 9.30 -8.20 -8.96
CA SER A 64 9.41 -7.40 -10.17
C SER A 64 8.45 -6.20 -10.14
N VAL A 65 8.75 -5.17 -10.94
CA VAL A 65 7.91 -3.96 -11.05
C VAL A 65 6.45 -4.30 -11.41
N SER A 66 6.24 -5.30 -12.27
CA SER A 66 4.91 -5.80 -12.62
C SER A 66 4.20 -6.47 -11.44
N SER A 67 4.92 -7.28 -10.65
CA SER A 67 4.39 -7.89 -9.43
C SER A 67 3.99 -6.85 -8.39
N ILE A 68 4.79 -5.80 -8.21
CA ILE A 68 4.47 -4.67 -7.32
C ILE A 68 3.19 -3.97 -7.78
N ASN A 69 3.07 -3.68 -9.09
CA ASN A 69 1.84 -3.08 -9.62
C ASN A 69 0.61 -3.98 -9.42
N ARG A 70 0.78 -5.31 -9.50
CA ARG A 70 -0.32 -6.25 -9.22
C ARG A 70 -0.75 -6.19 -7.76
N ILE A 71 0.21 -6.10 -6.83
CA ILE A 71 -0.06 -5.93 -5.39
C ILE A 71 -0.78 -4.61 -5.12
N LEU A 72 -0.40 -3.51 -5.79
CA LEU A 72 -1.03 -2.21 -5.59
C LEU A 72 -2.45 -2.11 -6.17
N ARG A 73 -2.81 -3.00 -7.10
CA ARG A 73 -4.12 -3.02 -7.77
C ARG A 73 -5.11 -4.00 -7.13
N ASN A 74 -4.65 -4.89 -6.25
CA ASN A 74 -5.44 -5.94 -5.61
C ASN A 74 -5.57 -5.70 -4.12
#